data_AF-A0A968WKK9-F1
#
_entry.id   AF-A0A968WKK9-F1
#
_cell.length_a   1.000
_cell.length_b   1.000
_cell.length_c   1.000
_cell.angle_alpha   90.00
_cell.angle_beta   90.00
_cell.angle_gamma   90.00
#
_symmetry.space_group_name_H-M   'P 1'
#
loop_
_entity.id
_entity.type
_entity.pdbx_description
1 polymer ?
#
loop_
_entity_poly.entity_id
_entity_poly.type
_entity_poly.pdbx_seq_one_letter_code
_entity_poly.pdbx_strand_id
1 'polypeptide(L)'
;MAKTKARYVCTQCGSDFPQMYGRCPDCGSWGSVQEQVVEAIAAGNTNILASRLARRKTSTPTTPRQALTLAQIDDAHQTRLTSGYAELDRVLGGGIVPGSLVLIGGEPGIGKSTLLLGVAQRLMLQYPTLYVCAEESAQQVKLRSQRLGLNESNSGNLYLMPETDLETIVQELHSLRPPVAVIDSIQALYFASLNAAPGSVSQVRECTSVLMRIAKRENITLFIVGHVTKEGAIAGPKVLEHLVDTVLYFEGDRFATHRLLRSVKNRFGPTQEIGIFEMAEGGLLEVSNPSELFLGNRDEPAPGTATIVACEGTRPLLVEL
;
A
#
# COMPACT_ATOMS: atom_id res chain seq x y z
N MET A 1 35.73 17.11 -4.65
CA MET A 1 35.42 16.12 -3.60
C MET A 1 34.06 16.51 -3.00
N ALA A 2 33.02 15.73 -3.26
CA ALA A 2 31.69 16.01 -2.72
C ALA A 2 31.71 15.75 -1.21
N LYS A 3 31.45 16.79 -0.40
CA LYS A 3 31.39 16.64 1.07
C LYS A 3 30.23 15.71 1.42
N THR A 4 30.55 14.58 2.03
CA THR A 4 29.57 13.68 2.68
C THR A 4 28.81 14.50 3.71
N LYS A 5 27.51 14.73 3.49
CA LYS A 5 26.65 15.37 4.50
C LYS A 5 26.11 14.26 5.38
N ALA A 6 26.61 14.16 6.61
CA ALA A 6 26.02 13.33 7.64
C ALA A 6 24.56 13.78 7.88
N ARG A 7 23.61 12.84 7.84
CA ARG A 7 22.21 13.08 8.19
C ARG A 7 21.90 12.26 9.44
N TYR A 8 21.31 12.87 10.46
CA TYR A 8 21.00 12.17 11.69
C TYR A 8 19.52 11.76 11.65
N VAL A 9 19.22 10.47 11.79
CA VAL A 9 17.85 9.94 11.68
C VAL A 9 17.48 9.22 12.97
N CYS A 10 16.30 9.51 13.50
CA CYS A 10 15.75 8.77 14.63
C CYS A 10 15.33 7.36 14.16
N THR A 11 15.89 6.32 14.75
CA THR A 11 15.55 4.92 14.45
C THR A 11 14.13 4.54 14.85
N GLN A 12 13.49 5.34 15.72
CA GLN A 12 12.18 5.04 16.28
C GLN A 12 11.03 5.73 15.53
N CYS A 13 11.18 7.00 15.17
CA CYS A 13 10.14 7.73 14.42
C CYS A 13 10.53 8.05 12.96
N GLY A 14 11.80 7.88 12.59
CA GLY A 14 12.27 8.17 11.23
C GLY A 14 12.49 9.66 10.93
N SER A 15 12.34 10.55 11.91
CA SER A 15 12.60 11.99 11.74
C SER A 15 14.08 12.27 11.49
N ASP A 16 14.35 13.23 10.60
CA ASP A 16 15.69 13.63 10.22
C ASP A 16 16.12 14.98 10.83
N PHE A 17 17.37 15.03 11.25
CA PHE A 17 17.96 16.15 11.97
C PHE A 17 19.30 16.56 11.34
N PRO A 18 19.62 17.86 11.34
CA PRO A 18 20.88 18.37 10.80
C PRO A 18 22.10 18.08 11.71
N GLN A 19 21.87 17.70 12.97
CA GLN A 19 22.89 17.42 13.97
C GLN A 19 22.44 16.28 14.90
N MET A 20 23.38 15.66 15.63
CA MET A 20 23.07 14.60 16.58
C MET A 20 22.32 15.16 17.79
N TYR A 21 21.26 14.46 18.20
CA TYR A 21 20.51 14.77 19.42
C TYR A 21 20.52 13.57 20.36
N GLY A 22 20.80 13.79 21.66
CA GLY A 22 20.71 12.74 22.67
C GLY A 22 19.27 12.25 22.92
N ARG A 23 18.29 13.13 22.71
CA ARG A 23 16.85 12.86 22.79
C ARG A 23 16.18 13.34 21.50
N CYS A 24 15.39 12.50 20.84
CA CYS A 24 14.67 12.88 19.63
C CYS A 24 13.66 13.99 19.93
N PRO A 25 13.72 15.16 19.26
CA PRO A 25 12.76 16.24 19.42
C PRO A 25 11.30 15.85 19.11
N ASP A 26 11.09 14.94 18.17
CA ASP A 26 9.74 14.61 17.67
C ASP A 26 9.05 13.52 18.49
N CYS A 27 9.75 12.43 18.81
CA CYS A 27 9.17 11.30 19.56
C CYS A 27 9.64 11.22 21.02
N GLY A 28 10.59 12.06 21.44
CA GLY A 28 11.07 12.11 22.82
C GLY A 28 12.01 10.95 23.23
N SER A 29 12.32 10.02 22.33
CA SER A 29 13.15 8.83 22.61
C SER A 29 14.63 9.17 22.77
N TRP A 30 15.24 8.67 23.85
CA TRP A 30 16.67 8.82 24.13
C TRP A 30 17.53 7.83 23.34
N GLY A 31 18.72 8.26 22.89
CA GLY A 31 19.68 7.42 22.17
C GLY A 31 19.20 6.87 20.82
N SER A 32 18.05 7.34 20.34
CA SER A 32 17.40 6.86 19.12
C SER A 32 17.92 7.54 17.86
N VAL A 33 18.60 8.68 17.97
CA VAL A 33 19.11 9.43 16.81
C VAL A 33 20.49 8.90 16.44
N GLN A 34 20.57 8.22 15.30
CA GLN A 34 21.82 7.65 14.78
C GLN A 34 22.29 8.43 13.56
N GLU A 35 23.61 8.54 13.42
CA GLU A 35 24.23 9.09 12.23
C GLU A 35 24.02 8.11 11.07
N GLN A 36 23.26 8.53 10.07
CA GLN A 36 23.25 7.89 8.77
C GLN A 36 24.21 8.63 7.87
N VAL A 37 25.31 7.96 7.54
CA VAL A 37 26.17 8.37 6.44
C VAL A 37 25.40 8.09 5.17
N VAL A 38 24.54 9.03 4.78
CA VAL A 38 24.11 9.13 3.40
C VAL A 38 25.37 9.56 2.68
N GLU A 39 26.06 8.62 2.03
CA GLU A 39 27.00 9.03 0.98
C GLU A 39 26.22 10.03 0.16
N ALA A 40 26.72 11.28 0.12
CA ALA A 40 26.05 12.33 -0.60
C ALA A 40 25.87 11.77 -1.99
N ILE A 41 24.64 11.36 -2.30
CA ILE A 41 24.24 11.06 -3.63
C ILE A 41 24.38 12.43 -4.24
N ALA A 42 25.56 12.69 -4.82
CA ALA A 42 25.79 13.85 -5.64
C ALA A 42 24.53 13.97 -6.49
N ALA A 43 24.02 15.17 -6.72
CA ALA A 43 22.82 15.35 -7.52
C ALA A 43 22.89 14.69 -8.93
N GLY A 44 23.98 14.00 -9.29
CA GLY A 44 24.12 13.06 -10.40
C GLY A 44 24.14 11.54 -10.10
N ASN A 45 23.95 11.04 -8.87
CA ASN A 45 24.05 9.60 -8.53
C ASN A 45 22.73 8.91 -8.14
N THR A 46 21.60 9.61 -7.97
CA THR A 46 20.26 8.96 -8.05
C THR A 46 19.93 8.62 -9.51
N ASN A 47 20.75 9.16 -10.42
CA ASN A 47 20.89 8.62 -11.74
C ASN A 47 21.65 7.30 -11.76
N ILE A 48 22.21 6.67 -10.72
CA ILE A 48 22.89 5.37 -10.90
C ILE A 48 21.88 4.25 -11.16
N LEU A 49 20.71 4.22 -10.51
CA LEU A 49 19.64 3.31 -10.92
C LEU A 49 19.13 3.71 -12.32
N ALA A 50 18.85 4.99 -12.55
CA ALA A 50 18.38 5.46 -13.86
C ALA A 50 19.42 5.39 -15.00
N SER A 51 20.73 5.36 -14.72
CA SER A 51 21.86 5.39 -15.69
C SER A 51 22.55 4.05 -15.83
N ARG A 52 22.51 3.17 -14.82
CA ARG A 52 22.78 1.74 -15.00
C ARG A 52 21.64 1.07 -15.77
N LEU A 53 20.38 1.49 -15.56
CA LEU A 53 19.23 1.05 -16.36
C LEU A 53 19.16 1.74 -17.74
N ALA A 54 19.47 3.04 -17.88
CA ALA A 54 19.49 3.71 -19.19
C ALA A 54 20.65 3.28 -20.12
N ARG A 55 21.65 2.54 -19.62
CA ARG A 55 22.72 2.01 -20.48
C ARG A 55 22.30 0.76 -21.26
N ARG A 56 21.10 0.22 -21.00
CA ARG A 56 20.46 -0.82 -21.82
C ARG A 56 19.32 -0.21 -22.65
N LYS A 57 19.69 0.27 -23.83
CA LYS A 57 18.86 0.63 -25.01
C LYS A 57 17.34 0.55 -24.80
N THR A 58 16.72 1.67 -24.45
CA THR A 58 15.46 2.11 -25.09
C THR A 58 15.47 3.64 -25.16
N SER A 59 15.51 4.13 -26.39
CA SER A 59 15.48 5.54 -26.75
C SER A 59 14.06 6.08 -26.64
N THR A 60 13.67 6.58 -25.48
CA THR A 60 12.60 7.58 -25.39
C THR A 60 13.22 8.87 -24.88
N PRO A 61 13.18 9.97 -25.66
CA PRO A 61 13.70 11.24 -25.20
C PRO A 61 12.82 11.69 -24.02
N THR A 62 13.40 11.74 -22.82
CA THR A 62 12.78 12.40 -21.68
C THR A 62 12.69 13.88 -22.02
N THR A 63 11.56 14.29 -22.58
CA THR A 63 11.23 15.71 -22.73
C THR A 63 11.38 16.36 -21.35
N PRO A 64 12.15 17.45 -21.21
CA PRO A 64 12.26 18.14 -19.94
C PRO A 64 10.84 18.50 -19.49
N ARG A 65 10.48 18.10 -18.27
CA ARG A 65 9.18 18.44 -17.69
C ARG A 65 9.16 19.96 -17.51
N GLN A 66 8.50 20.66 -18.43
CA GLN A 66 8.31 22.10 -18.35
C GLN A 66 7.19 22.40 -17.36
N ALA A 67 7.32 23.52 -16.64
CA ALA A 67 6.21 24.01 -15.84
C ALA A 67 5.07 24.43 -16.78
N LEU A 68 3.89 23.87 -16.55
CA LEU A 68 2.67 24.23 -17.25
C LEU A 68 1.81 25.09 -16.32
N THR A 69 1.12 26.07 -16.89
CA THR A 69 0.06 26.80 -16.17
C THR A 69 -1.13 25.89 -15.95
N LEU A 70 -1.97 26.16 -14.94
CA LEU A 70 -3.17 25.34 -14.68
C LEU A 70 -4.07 25.22 -15.92
N ALA A 71 -4.18 26.27 -16.72
CA ALA A 71 -4.98 26.28 -17.95
C ALA A 71 -4.41 25.41 -19.09
N GLN A 72 -3.15 24.97 -18.99
CA GLN A 72 -2.49 24.08 -19.95
C GLN A 72 -2.51 22.62 -19.51
N ILE A 73 -3.08 22.31 -18.34
CA ILE A 73 -3.21 20.96 -17.84
C ILE A 73 -4.58 20.45 -18.29
N ASP A 74 -4.58 19.38 -19.09
CA ASP A 74 -5.83 18.74 -19.49
C ASP A 74 -6.54 18.14 -18.26
N ASP A 75 -7.85 18.38 -18.14
CA ASP A 75 -8.74 17.78 -17.13
C ASP A 75 -9.02 16.29 -17.41
N ALA A 76 -8.15 15.61 -18.14
CA ALA A 76 -8.32 14.23 -18.56
C ALA A 76 -8.65 13.36 -17.35
N HIS A 77 -9.90 12.90 -17.30
CA HIS A 77 -10.36 11.98 -16.26
C HIS A 77 -9.56 10.69 -16.41
N GLN A 78 -8.70 10.40 -15.42
CA GLN A 78 -7.95 9.16 -15.41
C GLN A 78 -8.94 8.00 -15.33
N THR A 79 -8.96 7.15 -16.36
CA THR A 79 -9.76 5.92 -16.36
C THR A 79 -9.27 5.01 -15.23
N ARG A 80 -10.12 4.81 -14.23
CA ARG A 80 -9.83 3.91 -13.11
C ARG A 80 -10.03 2.46 -13.53
N LEU A 81 -9.22 1.58 -12.96
CA LEU A 81 -9.41 0.13 -13.08
C LEU A 81 -10.33 -0.33 -11.95
N THR A 82 -11.29 -1.20 -12.24
CA THR A 82 -12.04 -1.87 -11.18
C THR A 82 -11.14 -2.90 -10.49
N SER A 83 -11.16 -2.93 -9.16
CA SER A 83 -10.51 -4.00 -8.39
C SER A 83 -11.28 -5.31 -8.45
N GLY A 84 -12.54 -5.26 -8.94
CA GLY A 84 -13.50 -6.35 -8.91
C GLY A 84 -14.13 -6.61 -7.53
N TYR A 85 -13.85 -5.73 -6.56
CA TYR A 85 -14.54 -5.61 -5.28
C TYR A 85 -15.18 -4.21 -5.20
N ALA A 86 -16.51 -4.15 -5.18
CA ALA A 86 -17.26 -2.88 -5.15
C ALA A 86 -16.98 -2.04 -3.89
N GLU A 87 -16.80 -2.68 -2.73
CA GLU A 87 -16.47 -2.06 -1.46
C GLU A 87 -15.04 -1.50 -1.48
N LEU A 88 -14.08 -2.20 -2.09
CA LEU A 88 -12.73 -1.67 -2.27
C LEU A 88 -12.72 -0.50 -3.26
N ASP A 89 -13.44 -0.62 -4.39
CA ASP A 89 -13.55 0.44 -5.37
C ASP A 89 -14.17 1.70 -4.75
N ARG A 90 -15.20 1.56 -3.90
CA ARG A 90 -15.78 2.67 -3.11
C ARG A 90 -14.72 3.33 -2.23
N VAL A 91 -14.00 2.55 -1.43
CA VAL A 91 -12.97 3.05 -0.51
C VAL A 91 -11.83 3.78 -1.26
N LEU A 92 -11.50 3.34 -2.48
CA LEU A 92 -10.52 3.98 -3.36
C LEU A 92 -11.06 5.23 -4.08
N GLY A 93 -12.35 5.55 -3.95
CA GLY A 93 -13.00 6.68 -4.62
C GLY A 93 -13.45 6.38 -6.05
N GLY A 94 -13.95 5.17 -6.30
CA GLY A 94 -14.47 4.70 -7.58
C GLY A 94 -13.54 3.76 -8.35
N GLY A 95 -12.52 3.19 -7.70
CA GLY A 95 -11.59 2.22 -8.30
C GLY A 95 -10.12 2.62 -8.23
N ILE A 96 -9.28 1.72 -8.75
CA ILE A 96 -7.82 1.79 -8.73
C ILE A 96 -7.32 2.88 -9.69
N VAL A 97 -6.53 3.81 -9.17
CA VAL A 97 -5.99 4.94 -9.93
C VAL A 97 -4.64 4.58 -10.54
N PRO A 98 -4.45 4.69 -11.86
CA PRO A 98 -3.16 4.43 -12.51
C PRO A 98 -2.01 5.26 -11.93
N GLY A 99 -0.82 4.66 -11.87
CA GLY A 99 0.38 5.36 -11.39
C GLY A 99 0.29 5.84 -9.94
N SER A 100 -0.48 5.16 -9.09
CA SER A 100 -0.63 5.49 -7.67
C SER A 100 0.05 4.48 -6.75
N LEU A 101 0.29 4.90 -5.50
CA LEU A 101 0.79 4.03 -4.43
C LEU A 101 -0.23 3.97 -3.30
N VAL A 102 -0.76 2.78 -3.04
CA VAL A 102 -1.80 2.48 -2.04
C VAL A 102 -1.20 1.64 -0.92
N LEU A 103 -1.25 2.14 0.31
CA LEU A 103 -0.85 1.40 1.52
C LEU A 103 -2.05 0.73 2.15
N ILE A 104 -1.94 -0.57 2.44
CA ILE A 104 -2.91 -1.31 3.25
C ILE A 104 -2.27 -1.65 4.59
N GLY A 105 -2.69 -0.92 5.62
CA GLY A 105 -2.32 -1.10 7.02
C GLY A 105 -3.27 -2.06 7.74
N GLY A 106 -2.80 -2.71 8.80
CA GLY A 106 -3.66 -3.49 9.71
C GLY A 106 -2.89 -4.54 10.50
N GLU A 107 -3.54 -5.12 11.52
CA GLU A 107 -2.93 -6.16 12.35
C GLU A 107 -2.50 -7.38 11.53
N PRO A 108 -1.43 -8.10 11.91
CA PRO A 108 -1.13 -9.41 11.36
C PRO A 108 -2.33 -10.35 11.48
N GLY A 109 -2.64 -11.08 10.41
CA GLY A 109 -3.75 -12.05 10.39
C GLY A 109 -5.14 -11.46 10.11
N ILE A 110 -5.30 -10.13 9.99
CA ILE A 110 -6.63 -9.51 9.73
C ILE A 110 -7.20 -9.84 8.34
N GLY A 111 -6.33 -10.22 7.38
CA GLY A 111 -6.73 -10.62 6.03
C GLY A 111 -6.19 -9.73 4.88
N LYS A 112 -5.20 -8.86 5.12
CA LYS A 112 -4.62 -7.96 4.10
C LYS A 112 -4.14 -8.70 2.85
N SER A 113 -3.31 -9.72 3.02
CA SER A 113 -2.82 -10.56 1.93
C SER A 113 -3.95 -11.31 1.23
N THR A 114 -4.98 -11.74 1.97
CA THR A 114 -6.16 -12.40 1.40
C THR A 114 -6.94 -11.44 0.49
N LEU A 115 -7.14 -10.20 0.93
CA LEU A 115 -7.80 -9.16 0.13
C LEU A 115 -7.03 -8.90 -1.15
N LEU A 116 -5.73 -8.63 -1.04
CA LEU A 116 -4.89 -8.29 -2.18
C LEU A 116 -4.68 -9.44 -3.16
N LEU A 117 -4.60 -10.68 -2.66
CA LEU A 117 -4.57 -11.85 -3.51
C LEU A 117 -5.90 -12.02 -4.26
N GLY A 118 -7.04 -11.79 -3.60
CA GLY A 118 -8.36 -11.77 -4.24
C GLY A 118 -8.53 -10.66 -5.28
N VAL A 119 -7.92 -9.49 -5.05
CA VAL A 119 -7.85 -8.39 -6.05
C VAL A 119 -6.99 -8.81 -7.23
N ALA A 120 -5.78 -9.33 -6.98
CA ALA A 120 -4.86 -9.77 -8.03
C ALA A 120 -5.49 -10.86 -8.92
N GLN A 121 -6.26 -11.76 -8.33
CA GLN A 121 -7.03 -12.80 -9.03
C GLN A 121 -8.10 -12.25 -9.98
N ARG A 122 -8.78 -11.17 -9.60
CA ARG A 122 -9.78 -10.54 -10.46
C ARG A 122 -9.12 -9.73 -11.57
N LEU A 123 -8.06 -9.00 -11.23
CA LEU A 123 -7.30 -8.18 -12.17
C LEU A 123 -6.60 -9.01 -13.24
N MET A 124 -6.05 -10.18 -12.90
CA MET A 124 -5.37 -11.05 -13.87
C MET A 124 -6.26 -11.49 -15.05
N LEU A 125 -7.59 -11.46 -14.89
CA LEU A 125 -8.52 -11.79 -15.97
C LEU A 125 -8.46 -10.77 -17.13
N GLN A 126 -8.02 -9.56 -16.85
CA GLN A 126 -7.96 -8.47 -17.84
C GLN A 126 -6.54 -7.94 -18.05
N TYR A 127 -5.66 -8.05 -17.04
CA TYR A 127 -4.37 -7.39 -17.03
C TYR A 127 -3.26 -8.26 -16.44
N PRO A 128 -2.02 -8.21 -16.96
CA PRO A 128 -0.88 -8.84 -16.28
C PRO A 128 -0.71 -8.22 -14.90
N THR A 129 -0.68 -9.05 -13.85
CA THR A 129 -0.60 -8.60 -12.46
C THR A 129 0.59 -9.26 -11.77
N LEU A 130 1.45 -8.46 -11.14
CA LEU A 130 2.60 -8.94 -10.38
C LEU A 130 2.26 -8.98 -8.88
N TYR A 131 2.50 -10.11 -8.25
CA TYR A 131 2.41 -10.28 -6.80
C TYR A 131 3.82 -10.60 -6.27
N VAL A 132 4.41 -9.67 -5.54
CA VAL A 132 5.69 -9.85 -4.86
C VAL A 132 5.42 -10.30 -3.43
N CYS A 133 5.87 -11.51 -3.09
CA CYS A 133 5.76 -12.06 -1.73
C CYS A 133 7.14 -12.05 -1.06
N ALA A 134 7.32 -11.13 -0.12
CA ALA A 134 8.57 -10.96 0.62
C ALA A 134 8.57 -11.71 1.96
N GLU A 135 7.39 -12.01 2.53
CA GLU A 135 7.26 -12.72 3.82
C GLU A 135 6.93 -14.21 3.69
N GLU A 136 6.19 -14.59 2.64
CA GLU A 136 5.70 -15.96 2.45
C GLU A 136 6.41 -16.65 1.26
N SER A 137 6.53 -17.97 1.33
CA SER A 137 7.03 -18.76 0.20
C SER A 137 6.01 -18.80 -0.95
N ALA A 138 6.51 -18.93 -2.18
CA ALA A 138 5.66 -19.04 -3.36
C ALA A 138 4.64 -20.20 -3.27
N GLN A 139 5.01 -21.30 -2.61
CA GLN A 139 4.14 -22.46 -2.39
C GLN A 139 2.97 -22.15 -1.45
N GLN A 140 3.23 -21.40 -0.36
CA GLN A 140 2.20 -20.97 0.57
C GLN A 140 1.20 -20.02 -0.10
N VAL A 141 1.69 -19.08 -0.90
CA VAL A 141 0.83 -18.18 -1.66
C VAL A 141 -0.01 -18.97 -2.68
N LYS A 142 0.58 -19.92 -3.41
CA LYS A 142 -0.17 -20.79 -4.35
C LYS A 142 -1.29 -21.57 -3.65
N LEU A 143 -1.03 -22.15 -2.48
CA LEU A 143 -2.05 -22.88 -1.70
C LEU A 143 -3.21 -21.98 -1.27
N ARG A 144 -2.91 -20.76 -0.81
CA ARG A 144 -3.95 -19.77 -0.44
C ARG A 144 -4.74 -19.33 -1.67
N SER A 145 -4.06 -19.13 -2.78
CA SER A 145 -4.66 -18.67 -4.01
C SER A 145 -5.64 -19.70 -4.59
N GLN A 146 -5.34 -20.99 -4.47
CA GLN A 146 -6.24 -22.10 -4.81
C GLN A 146 -7.52 -22.11 -3.97
N ARG A 147 -7.44 -21.79 -2.67
CA ARG A 147 -8.64 -21.68 -1.80
C ARG A 147 -9.57 -20.54 -2.21
N LEU A 148 -9.02 -19.48 -2.80
CA LEU A 148 -9.77 -18.37 -3.37
C LEU A 148 -10.33 -18.68 -4.78
N GLY A 149 -10.13 -19.91 -5.28
CA GLY A 149 -10.67 -20.37 -6.56
C GLY A 149 -9.72 -20.25 -7.74
N LEU A 150 -8.42 -19.99 -7.54
CA LEU A 150 -7.46 -20.09 -8.64
C LEU A 150 -7.17 -21.54 -9.02
N ASN A 151 -7.48 -21.85 -10.27
CA ASN A 151 -7.09 -23.10 -10.92
C ASN A 151 -6.00 -22.82 -11.97
N GLU A 152 -5.21 -23.84 -12.30
CA GLU A 152 -4.11 -23.72 -13.27
C GLU A 152 -4.60 -23.30 -14.67
N SER A 153 -5.88 -23.50 -14.98
CA SER A 153 -6.53 -23.03 -16.22
C SER A 153 -6.68 -21.51 -16.30
N ASN A 154 -6.72 -20.81 -15.17
CA ASN A 154 -7.06 -19.38 -15.10
C ASN A 154 -5.90 -18.51 -14.59
N SER A 155 -4.74 -19.07 -14.27
CA SER A 155 -3.61 -18.36 -13.65
C SER A 155 -2.64 -17.66 -14.63
N GLY A 156 -2.96 -17.60 -15.92
CA GLY A 156 -1.99 -17.24 -16.97
C GLY A 156 -1.36 -15.85 -16.87
N ASN A 157 -2.02 -14.90 -16.19
CA ASN A 157 -1.60 -13.50 -16.11
C ASN A 157 -1.22 -13.05 -14.69
N LEU A 158 -1.17 -13.97 -13.71
CA LEU A 158 -0.73 -13.67 -12.35
C LEU A 158 0.70 -14.15 -12.16
N TYR A 159 1.63 -13.20 -12.06
CA TYR A 159 3.05 -13.45 -11.86
C TYR A 159 3.37 -13.38 -10.37
N LEU A 160 3.97 -14.44 -9.83
CA LEU A 160 4.35 -14.51 -8.42
C LEU A 160 5.88 -14.42 -8.31
N MET A 161 6.37 -13.48 -7.51
CA MET A 161 7.79 -13.20 -7.33
C MET A 161 8.17 -13.28 -5.85
N PRO A 162 8.77 -14.39 -5.39
CA PRO A 162 9.30 -14.51 -4.04
C PRO A 162 10.64 -13.78 -3.93
N GLU A 163 10.61 -12.48 -3.68
CA GLU A 163 11.82 -11.64 -3.63
C GLU A 163 11.76 -10.60 -2.51
N THR A 164 12.91 -10.29 -1.92
CA THR A 164 13.07 -9.28 -0.87
C THR A 164 14.00 -8.13 -1.27
N ASP A 165 14.87 -8.35 -2.26
CA ASP A 165 15.72 -7.29 -2.80
C ASP A 165 14.93 -6.31 -3.68
N LEU A 166 14.84 -5.07 -3.21
CA LEU A 166 14.14 -4.00 -3.93
C LEU A 166 14.71 -3.79 -5.33
N GLU A 167 16.03 -3.87 -5.53
CA GLU A 167 16.62 -3.61 -6.84
C GLU A 167 16.16 -4.64 -7.88
N THR A 168 16.04 -5.89 -7.47
CA THR A 168 15.54 -6.99 -8.29
C THR A 168 14.04 -6.81 -8.59
N ILE A 169 13.23 -6.44 -7.60
CA ILE A 169 11.79 -6.14 -7.78
C ILE A 169 11.59 -4.98 -8.78
N VAL A 170 12.39 -3.92 -8.67
CA VAL A 170 12.32 -2.76 -9.56
C VAL A 170 12.65 -3.14 -11.01
N GLN A 171 13.63 -4.02 -11.22
CA GLN A 171 13.95 -4.53 -12.55
C GLN A 171 12.78 -5.29 -13.16
N GLU A 172 12.10 -6.12 -12.37
CA GLU A 172 10.93 -6.87 -12.85
C GLU A 172 9.76 -5.94 -13.19
N LEU A 173 9.48 -4.94 -12.35
CA LEU A 173 8.46 -3.91 -12.64
C LEU A 173 8.73 -3.18 -13.96
N HIS A 174 10.00 -2.90 -14.28
CA HIS A 174 10.39 -2.28 -15.56
C HIS A 174 10.28 -3.24 -16.76
N SER A 175 10.53 -4.53 -16.54
CA SER A 175 10.48 -5.57 -17.58
C SER A 175 9.03 -5.92 -17.94
N LEU A 176 8.24 -6.27 -16.92
CA LEU A 176 6.86 -6.72 -17.07
C LEU A 176 5.88 -5.57 -17.34
N ARG A 177 6.15 -4.38 -16.79
CA ARG A 177 5.27 -3.19 -16.84
C ARG A 177 3.79 -3.51 -16.57
N PRO A 178 3.47 -4.20 -15.46
CA PRO A 178 2.08 -4.51 -15.14
C PRO A 178 1.33 -3.22 -14.79
N PRO A 179 0.05 -3.04 -15.16
CA PRO A 179 -0.73 -1.89 -14.72
C PRO A 179 -0.97 -1.88 -13.20
N VAL A 180 -0.94 -3.06 -12.56
CA VAL A 180 -1.06 -3.22 -11.11
C VAL A 180 -0.04 -4.23 -10.60
N ALA A 181 0.63 -3.89 -9.50
CA ALA A 181 1.44 -4.83 -8.74
C ALA A 181 1.18 -4.73 -7.23
N VAL A 182 1.35 -5.86 -6.54
CA VAL A 182 1.19 -6.01 -5.10
C VAL A 182 2.55 -6.34 -4.49
N ILE A 183 2.87 -5.71 -3.35
CA ILE A 183 4.07 -5.98 -2.56
C ILE A 183 3.64 -6.33 -1.14
N ASP A 184 3.83 -7.59 -0.77
CA ASP A 184 3.43 -8.16 0.51
C ASP A 184 4.65 -8.81 1.21
N SER A 185 5.36 -8.12 2.11
CA SER A 185 5.09 -6.79 2.70
C SER A 185 6.28 -5.84 2.52
N ILE A 186 6.05 -4.55 2.79
CA ILE A 186 7.12 -3.54 2.72
C ILE A 186 8.20 -3.71 3.79
N GLN A 187 7.86 -4.33 4.93
CA GLN A 187 8.80 -4.53 6.05
C GLN A 187 9.92 -5.52 5.70
N ALA A 188 9.62 -6.49 4.83
CA ALA A 188 10.57 -7.52 4.43
C ALA A 188 11.51 -7.08 3.31
N LEU A 189 11.28 -5.90 2.71
CA LEU A 189 12.16 -5.41 1.65
C LEU A 189 13.49 -4.88 2.20
N TYR A 190 14.52 -5.10 1.39
CA TYR A 190 15.86 -4.58 1.64
C TYR A 190 16.36 -3.78 0.43
N PHE A 191 16.93 -2.62 0.71
CA PHE A 191 17.64 -1.82 -0.27
C PHE A 191 19.13 -1.75 0.08
N ALA A 192 19.95 -2.41 -0.74
CA ALA A 192 21.39 -2.57 -0.51
C ALA A 192 22.18 -1.26 -0.48
N SER A 193 21.69 -0.23 -1.18
CA SER A 193 22.32 1.08 -1.20
C SER A 193 22.15 1.87 0.11
N LEU A 194 21.34 1.39 1.05
CA LEU A 194 21.11 2.03 2.34
C LEU A 194 21.77 1.20 3.47
N ASN A 195 22.68 1.82 4.22
CA ASN A 195 23.31 1.21 5.40
C ASN A 195 22.34 1.17 6.60
N ALA A 196 21.29 0.37 6.50
CA ALA A 196 20.33 0.13 7.57
C ALA A 196 19.77 -1.29 7.49
N ALA A 197 19.46 -1.89 8.64
CA ALA A 197 18.92 -3.25 8.70
C ALA A 197 17.53 -3.35 8.02
N PRO A 198 17.20 -4.45 7.32
CA PRO A 198 15.86 -4.73 6.82
C PRO A 198 14.81 -4.56 7.92
N GLY A 199 13.61 -4.07 7.57
CA GLY A 199 12.54 -3.77 8.52
C GLY A 199 12.75 -2.53 9.40
N SER A 200 13.93 -1.89 9.37
CA SER A 200 14.12 -0.59 10.02
C SER A 200 13.26 0.49 9.36
N VAL A 201 12.86 1.49 10.15
CA VAL A 201 12.04 2.62 9.67
C VAL A 201 12.68 3.29 8.44
N SER A 202 14.00 3.46 8.45
CA SER A 202 14.74 4.07 7.33
C SER A 202 14.70 3.21 6.07
N GLN A 203 14.87 1.88 6.16
CA GLN A 203 14.73 0.97 5.00
C GLN A 203 13.32 1.08 4.40
N VAL A 204 12.29 0.92 5.24
CA VAL A 204 10.88 0.94 4.80
C VAL A 204 10.52 2.27 4.12
N ARG A 205 10.97 3.40 4.69
CA ARG A 205 10.74 4.75 4.16
C ARG A 205 11.41 4.95 2.81
N GLU A 206 12.66 4.51 2.66
CA GLU A 206 13.41 4.64 1.41
C GLU A 206 12.83 3.73 0.32
N CYS A 207 12.55 2.47 0.64
CA CYS A 207 11.89 1.53 -0.28
C CYS A 207 10.56 2.11 -0.80
N THR A 208 9.72 2.63 0.10
CA THR A 208 8.45 3.27 -0.27
C THR A 208 8.65 4.47 -1.19
N SER A 209 9.68 5.28 -0.95
CA SER A 209 10.00 6.45 -1.77
C SER A 209 10.46 6.06 -3.18
N VAL A 210 11.27 5.01 -3.30
CA VAL A 210 11.69 4.44 -4.59
C VAL A 210 10.49 3.88 -5.36
N LEU A 211 9.64 3.09 -4.69
CA LEU A 211 8.42 2.52 -5.29
C LEU A 211 7.46 3.61 -5.78
N MET A 212 7.24 4.66 -4.98
CA MET A 212 6.40 5.80 -5.36
C MET A 212 6.90 6.49 -6.64
N ARG A 213 8.22 6.68 -6.76
CA ARG A 213 8.83 7.27 -7.95
C ARG A 213 8.64 6.39 -9.19
N ILE A 214 8.69 5.07 -9.03
CA ILE A 214 8.48 4.11 -10.12
C ILE A 214 7.02 4.09 -10.54
N ALA A 215 6.09 4.00 -9.57
CA ALA A 215 4.64 4.06 -9.83
C ALA A 215 4.28 5.25 -10.70
N LYS A 216 4.75 6.46 -10.36
CA LYS A 216 4.49 7.68 -11.12
C LYS A 216 5.20 7.76 -12.47
N ARG A 217 6.34 7.11 -12.64
CA ARG A 217 7.14 7.16 -13.88
C ARG A 217 6.66 6.18 -14.93
N GLU A 218 6.39 4.95 -14.49
CA GLU A 218 5.97 3.86 -15.36
C GLU A 218 4.45 3.74 -15.45
N ASN A 219 3.71 4.61 -14.74
CA ASN A 219 2.24 4.59 -14.64
C ASN A 219 1.68 3.27 -14.11
N ILE A 220 2.40 2.66 -13.16
CA ILE A 220 2.04 1.40 -12.50
C ILE A 220 1.35 1.71 -11.17
N THR A 221 0.23 1.04 -10.88
CA THR A 221 -0.39 1.11 -9.56
C THR A 221 0.23 0.09 -8.63
N LEU A 222 0.72 0.54 -7.47
CA LEU A 222 1.36 -0.33 -6.48
C LEU A 222 0.50 -0.40 -5.23
N PHE A 223 0.14 -1.62 -4.83
CA PHE A 223 -0.37 -1.91 -3.48
C PHE A 223 0.77 -2.38 -2.60
N ILE A 224 0.96 -1.75 -1.44
CA ILE A 224 1.94 -2.16 -0.44
C ILE A 224 1.25 -2.57 0.85
N VAL A 225 1.64 -3.72 1.40
CA VAL A 225 1.16 -4.18 2.70
C VAL A 225 2.08 -3.65 3.78
N GLY A 226 1.49 -3.01 4.81
CA GLY A 226 2.18 -2.60 6.02
C GLY A 226 1.54 -3.23 7.26
N HIS A 227 2.31 -4.02 8.01
CA HIS A 227 1.90 -4.50 9.33
C HIS A 227 1.86 -3.37 10.38
N VAL A 228 0.77 -3.31 11.16
CA VAL A 228 0.69 -2.52 12.40
C VAL A 228 1.07 -3.43 13.57
N THR A 229 2.10 -3.07 14.33
CA THR A 229 2.46 -3.78 15.57
C THR A 229 1.72 -3.16 16.77
N LYS A 230 1.44 -3.98 17.80
CA LYS A 230 0.61 -3.62 18.98
C LYS A 230 1.10 -2.41 19.79
N GLU A 231 2.35 -2.00 19.63
CA GLU A 231 2.93 -0.84 20.30
C GLU A 231 3.04 0.40 19.41
N GLY A 232 2.59 0.33 18.14
CA GLY A 232 2.73 1.42 17.17
C GLY A 232 4.18 1.83 16.86
N ALA A 233 5.18 1.09 17.38
CA ALA A 233 6.55 1.58 17.58
C ALA A 233 7.59 1.04 16.58
N ILE A 234 7.24 0.13 15.67
CA ILE A 234 8.19 -0.38 14.67
C ILE A 234 7.60 -0.19 13.28
N ALA A 235 8.14 0.80 12.56
CA ALA A 235 7.83 1.09 11.16
C ALA A 235 6.32 1.02 10.84
N GLY A 236 5.49 1.54 11.75
CA GLY A 236 4.05 1.52 11.60
C GLY A 236 3.62 2.29 10.35
N PRO A 237 2.45 1.97 9.77
CA PRO A 237 1.93 2.64 8.58
C PRO A 237 1.96 4.17 8.67
N LYS A 238 1.82 4.75 9.88
CA LYS A 238 1.95 6.19 10.16
C LYS A 238 3.21 6.84 9.59
N VAL A 239 4.34 6.13 9.56
CA VAL A 239 5.57 6.68 8.95
C VAL A 239 5.45 6.75 7.43
N LEU A 240 4.66 5.88 6.82
CA LEU A 240 4.47 5.82 5.36
C LEU A 240 3.26 6.63 4.89
N GLU A 241 2.32 6.96 5.79
CA GLU A 241 1.07 7.65 5.47
C GLU A 241 1.30 8.92 4.64
N HIS A 242 2.35 9.68 4.92
CA HIS A 242 2.65 10.91 4.19
C HIS A 242 3.31 10.67 2.82
N LEU A 243 3.98 9.52 2.63
CA LEU A 243 4.72 9.18 1.41
C LEU A 243 3.84 8.58 0.32
N VAL A 244 2.75 7.91 0.69
CA VAL A 244 1.84 7.25 -0.25
C VAL A 244 0.72 8.18 -0.71
N ASP A 245 0.02 7.82 -1.78
CA ASP A 245 -1.13 8.61 -2.24
C ASP A 245 -2.40 8.27 -1.47
N THR A 246 -2.62 6.97 -1.19
CA THR A 246 -3.80 6.46 -0.49
C THR A 246 -3.38 5.54 0.65
N VAL A 247 -4.04 5.66 1.79
CA VAL A 247 -3.85 4.85 3.00
C VAL A 247 -5.19 4.24 3.40
N LEU A 248 -5.22 2.92 3.40
CA LEU A 248 -6.34 2.12 3.84
C LEU A 248 -5.94 1.35 5.11
N TYR A 249 -6.82 1.33 6.10
CA TYR A 249 -6.68 0.46 7.27
C TYR A 249 -7.68 -0.66 7.21
N PHE A 250 -7.20 -1.88 7.37
CA PHE A 250 -8.03 -3.06 7.50
C PHE A 250 -8.11 -3.45 8.97
N GLU A 251 -9.29 -3.25 9.53
CA GLU A 251 -9.61 -3.31 10.96
C GLU A 251 -10.67 -4.39 11.19
N GLY A 252 -10.74 -4.90 12.40
CA GLY A 252 -11.76 -5.86 12.80
C GLY A 252 -11.36 -6.58 14.08
N ASP A 253 -12.36 -6.90 14.89
CA ASP A 253 -12.14 -7.72 16.07
C ASP A 253 -11.88 -9.17 15.64
N ARG A 254 -10.99 -9.84 16.36
CA ARG A 254 -10.65 -11.26 16.17
C ARG A 254 -11.89 -12.15 16.30
N PHE A 255 -12.84 -11.74 17.14
CA PHE A 255 -14.08 -12.48 17.39
C PHE A 255 -15.25 -12.07 16.50
N ALA A 256 -15.16 -10.93 15.81
CA ALA A 256 -16.14 -10.56 14.81
C ALA A 256 -15.88 -11.33 13.51
N THR A 257 -16.93 -11.68 12.77
CA THR A 257 -16.83 -12.24 11.41
C THR A 257 -16.52 -11.15 10.37
N HIS A 258 -16.93 -9.91 10.68
CA HIS A 258 -16.78 -8.76 9.81
C HIS A 258 -15.42 -8.06 9.98
N ARG A 259 -14.95 -7.48 8.88
CA ARG A 259 -13.71 -6.73 8.72
C ARG A 259 -14.04 -5.42 8.02
N LEU A 260 -13.53 -4.31 8.55
CA LEU A 260 -13.76 -2.97 8.04
C LEU A 260 -12.51 -2.49 7.32
N LEU A 261 -12.66 -2.06 6.07
CA LEU A 261 -11.62 -1.40 5.29
C LEU A 261 -11.93 0.10 5.27
N ARG A 262 -11.11 0.90 5.94
CA ARG A 262 -11.32 2.34 6.11
C ARG A 262 -10.30 3.15 5.33
N SER A 263 -10.74 4.16 4.58
CA SER A 263 -9.87 5.17 3.98
C SER A 263 -9.48 6.24 5.01
N VAL A 264 -8.18 6.36 5.31
CA VAL A 264 -7.66 7.42 6.20
C VAL A 264 -7.06 8.58 5.41
N LYS A 265 -6.41 8.27 4.28
CA LYS A 265 -5.90 9.26 3.34
C LYS A 265 -6.25 8.80 1.94
N ASN A 266 -6.84 9.66 1.13
CA ASN A 266 -7.09 9.38 -0.28
C ASN A 266 -6.93 10.67 -1.07
N ARG A 267 -5.88 10.76 -1.89
CA ARG A 267 -5.65 11.93 -2.77
C ARG A 267 -6.60 11.98 -3.96
N PHE A 268 -7.27 10.88 -4.24
CA PHE A 268 -8.09 10.71 -5.43
C PHE A 268 -9.58 10.52 -5.10
N GLY A 269 -9.98 10.62 -3.84
CA GLY A 269 -11.34 10.34 -3.44
C GLY A 269 -11.62 10.78 -2.01
N PRO A 270 -12.85 10.54 -1.51
CA PRO A 270 -13.20 10.86 -0.14
C PRO A 270 -12.35 10.09 0.87
N THR A 271 -12.10 10.73 2.00
CA THR A 271 -11.62 10.08 3.22
C THR A 271 -12.80 9.59 4.04
N GLN A 272 -12.55 8.68 4.99
CA GLN A 272 -13.55 8.10 5.90
C GLN A 272 -14.60 7.19 5.22
N GLU A 273 -14.41 6.83 3.95
CA GLU A 273 -15.17 5.73 3.35
C GLU A 273 -14.86 4.40 4.03
N ILE A 274 -15.89 3.56 4.13
CA ILE A 274 -15.81 2.21 4.70
C ILE A 274 -16.29 1.18 3.69
N GLY A 275 -15.43 0.17 3.49
CA GLY A 275 -15.76 -1.11 2.88
C GLY A 275 -15.97 -2.17 3.95
N ILE A 276 -17.01 -2.99 3.87
CA ILE A 276 -17.27 -4.07 4.83
C ILE A 276 -17.08 -5.41 4.14
N PHE A 277 -16.25 -6.26 4.75
CA PHE A 277 -15.96 -7.60 4.28
C PHE A 277 -16.27 -8.63 5.38
N GLU A 278 -16.67 -9.82 4.99
CA GLU A 278 -16.82 -10.97 5.86
C GLU A 278 -15.75 -12.01 5.53
N MET A 279 -15.10 -12.58 6.55
CA MET A 279 -14.15 -13.67 6.36
C MET A 279 -14.90 -15.01 6.31
N ALA A 280 -15.00 -15.59 5.12
CA ALA A 280 -15.56 -16.91 4.88
C ALA A 280 -14.47 -17.95 4.59
N GLU A 281 -14.85 -19.23 4.49
CA GLU A 281 -13.93 -20.33 4.18
C GLU A 281 -13.20 -20.13 2.84
N GLY A 282 -13.91 -19.56 1.84
CA GLY A 282 -13.39 -19.23 0.52
C GLY A 282 -12.69 -17.87 0.42
N GLY A 283 -12.41 -17.19 1.53
CA GLY A 283 -11.76 -15.87 1.57
C GLY A 283 -12.67 -14.72 1.98
N LEU A 284 -12.35 -13.51 1.51
CA LEU A 284 -13.11 -12.30 1.85
C LEU A 284 -14.28 -12.08 0.88
N LEU A 285 -15.49 -11.98 1.46
CA LEU A 285 -16.73 -11.66 0.77
C LEU A 285 -17.16 -10.23 1.08
N GLU A 286 -17.76 -9.55 0.11
CA GLU A 286 -18.25 -8.17 0.30
C GLU A 286 -19.64 -8.16 0.93
N VAL A 287 -19.81 -7.33 1.95
CA VAL A 287 -21.14 -7.08 2.53
C VAL A 287 -21.77 -5.89 1.80
N SER A 288 -22.61 -6.20 0.82
CA SER A 288 -23.30 -5.18 0.01
C SER A 288 -24.33 -4.39 0.81
N ASN A 289 -25.05 -5.04 1.73
CA ASN A 289 -26.02 -4.41 2.61
C ASN A 289 -25.56 -4.42 4.08
N PRO A 290 -24.77 -3.43 4.51
CA PRO A 290 -24.26 -3.38 5.88
C PRO A 290 -25.35 -3.07 6.91
N SER A 291 -26.48 -2.49 6.49
CA SER A 291 -27.56 -2.16 7.41
C SER A 291 -28.19 -3.40 8.02
N GLU A 292 -28.17 -4.54 7.32
CA GLU A 292 -28.63 -5.82 7.88
C GLU A 292 -27.81 -6.28 9.08
N LEU A 293 -26.56 -5.83 9.21
CA LEU A 293 -25.71 -6.17 10.35
C LEU A 293 -26.07 -5.39 11.63
N PHE A 294 -26.72 -4.24 11.48
CA PHE A 294 -27.00 -3.31 12.58
C PHE A 294 -28.48 -3.16 12.87
N LEU A 295 -29.33 -3.87 12.13
CA LEU A 295 -30.76 -3.96 12.39
C LEU A 295 -31.03 -5.21 13.23
N GLY A 296 -31.86 -5.06 14.25
CA GLY A 296 -32.32 -6.15 15.10
C GLY A 296 -33.22 -7.13 14.35
N ASN A 297 -33.62 -8.18 15.07
CA ASN A 297 -34.48 -9.21 14.52
C ASN A 297 -35.88 -8.63 14.24
N ARG A 298 -36.26 -8.54 12.96
CA ARG A 298 -37.54 -7.92 12.56
C ARG A 298 -38.78 -8.62 13.11
N ASP A 299 -38.62 -9.90 13.47
CA ASP A 299 -39.71 -10.75 13.95
C ASP A 299 -39.97 -10.61 15.46
N GLU A 300 -39.05 -10.00 16.21
CA GLU A 300 -39.19 -9.76 17.66
C GLU A 300 -38.99 -8.27 17.96
N PRO A 301 -40.05 -7.43 17.89
CA PRO A 301 -39.93 -6.03 18.25
C PRO A 301 -39.59 -5.90 19.74
N ALA A 302 -38.40 -5.39 20.04
CA ALA A 302 -37.95 -5.12 21.40
C ALA A 302 -38.39 -3.71 21.83
N PRO A 303 -39.17 -3.55 22.91
CA PRO A 303 -39.56 -2.24 23.41
C PRO A 303 -38.33 -1.42 23.80
N GLY A 304 -38.28 -0.16 23.36
CA GLY A 304 -37.18 0.74 23.63
C GLY A 304 -36.11 0.81 22.54
N THR A 305 -36.28 0.08 21.43
CA THR A 305 -35.39 0.21 20.28
C THR A 305 -35.76 1.38 19.37
N ALA A 306 -34.75 2.03 18.80
CA ALA A 306 -34.94 3.12 17.83
C ALA A 306 -33.98 2.96 16.65
N THR A 307 -34.53 2.99 15.43
CA THR A 307 -33.70 3.01 14.22
C THR A 307 -33.28 4.43 13.87
N ILE A 308 -31.97 4.64 13.75
CA ILE A 308 -31.37 5.90 13.29
C ILE A 308 -30.66 5.70 11.96
N VAL A 309 -30.50 6.79 11.21
CA VAL A 309 -29.57 6.83 10.08
C VAL A 309 -28.26 7.44 10.59
N ALA A 310 -27.23 6.62 10.72
CA ALA A 310 -25.88 7.07 10.98
C ALA A 310 -25.13 7.19 9.64
N CYS A 311 -24.30 8.23 9.49
CA CYS A 311 -23.44 8.35 8.31
C CYS A 311 -22.00 8.08 8.72
N GLU A 312 -21.35 7.13 8.06
CA GLU A 312 -19.90 6.98 8.16
C GLU A 312 -19.23 7.30 6.82
N GLY A 313 -18.46 8.40 6.78
CA GLY A 313 -18.03 9.00 5.52
C GLY A 313 -19.23 9.46 4.70
N THR A 314 -19.33 9.03 3.44
CA THR A 314 -20.52 9.28 2.62
C THR A 314 -21.57 8.15 2.66
N ARG A 315 -21.32 7.09 3.43
CA ARG A 315 -22.21 5.92 3.47
C ARG A 315 -23.27 6.06 4.58
N PRO A 316 -24.57 6.16 4.23
CA PRO A 316 -25.63 6.05 5.22
C PRO A 316 -25.79 4.59 5.66
N LEU A 317 -25.91 4.38 6.96
CA LEU A 317 -26.13 3.10 7.62
C LEU A 317 -27.36 3.22 8.50
N LEU A 318 -28.28 2.27 8.39
CA LEU A 318 -29.36 2.14 9.37
C LEU A 318 -28.83 1.36 10.56
N VAL A 319 -28.99 1.91 11.76
CA VAL A 319 -28.52 1.33 13.02
C VAL A 319 -29.67 1.35 14.00
N GLU A 320 -29.91 0.21 14.66
CA GLU A 320 -30.86 0.10 15.76
C GLU A 320 -30.14 0.32 17.10
N LEU A 321 -30.65 1.25 17.90
CA LEU A 321 -30.21 1.55 19.27
C LEU A 321 -31.11 0.89 20.29
#